data_AF-A0A0W1D466-F1
#
_entry.id   AF-A0A0W1D466-F1
#
_cell.length_a   1.000
_cell.length_b   1.000
_cell.length_c   1.000
_cell.angle_alpha   90.00
_cell.angle_beta   90.00
_cell.angle_gamma   90.00
#
_symmetry.space_group_name_H-M   'P 1'
#
loop_
_entity.id
_entity.type
_entity.pdbx_description
1 polymer ?
#
loop_
_entity_poly.entity_id
_entity_poly.type
_entity_poly.pdbx_seq_one_letter_code
_entity_poly.pdbx_strand_id
1 'polypeptide(L)'
;MEISFAHEASQRTLKQRNLLALICVVLGILVVVMFTAASTRDREVVLQPILPSQMTLSSAALTPEYLEAVTRDTAQLALNRSPETLQYWLDGIVSISAPEARGALKAKLLRIVAEQEGSQVTQFVTINWIRTDPENLTSQVGGVLHTIVGSKDVRREHKIFEFHWTYTGVSLRLKGFGVVVKKEGANQ
;
A
#
# COMPACT_ATOMS: atom_id res chain seq x y z
N MET A 1 38.63 24.73 -61.94
CA MET A 1 38.36 23.46 -61.25
C MET A 1 37.95 23.65 -59.78
N GLU A 2 38.38 24.71 -59.08
CA GLU A 2 38.05 24.93 -57.66
C GLU A 2 36.58 25.31 -57.36
N ILE A 3 35.91 25.99 -58.30
CA ILE A 3 34.53 26.48 -58.10
C ILE A 3 33.51 25.31 -58.09
N SER A 4 33.77 24.21 -58.82
CA SER A 4 32.87 23.04 -58.79
C SER A 4 33.02 22.23 -57.50
N PHE A 5 34.23 22.11 -56.95
CA PHE A 5 34.47 21.46 -55.65
C PHE A 5 33.80 22.23 -54.49
N ALA A 6 33.83 23.56 -54.51
CA ALA A 6 33.13 24.39 -53.53
C ALA A 6 31.60 24.24 -53.61
N HIS A 7 31.05 24.10 -54.82
CA HIS A 7 29.61 23.92 -55.02
C HIS A 7 29.13 22.54 -54.57
N GLU A 8 29.92 21.49 -54.81
CA GLU A 8 29.61 20.13 -54.38
C GLU A 8 29.70 19.95 -52.85
N ALA A 9 30.69 20.59 -52.21
CA ALA A 9 30.80 20.63 -50.75
C ALA A 9 29.63 21.38 -50.09
N SER A 10 29.21 22.51 -50.67
CA SER A 10 28.05 23.29 -50.21
C SER A 10 26.72 22.52 -50.37
N GLN A 11 26.55 21.75 -51.43
CA GLN A 11 25.37 20.90 -51.58
C GLN A 11 25.33 19.74 -50.58
N ARG A 12 26.48 19.15 -50.23
CA ARG A 12 26.55 18.08 -49.21
C ARG A 12 26.19 18.60 -47.82
N THR A 13 26.68 19.77 -47.42
CA THR A 13 26.33 20.38 -46.13
C THR A 13 24.86 20.80 -46.05
N LEU A 14 24.28 21.30 -47.15
CA LEU A 14 22.84 21.60 -47.23
C LEU A 14 21.97 20.33 -47.09
N LYS A 15 22.35 19.23 -47.75
CA LYS A 15 21.65 17.94 -47.62
C LYS A 15 21.77 17.37 -46.20
N GLN A 16 22.94 17.45 -45.58
CA GLN A 16 23.15 17.03 -44.18
C GLN A 16 22.32 17.85 -43.19
N ARG A 17 22.24 19.17 -43.39
CA ARG A 17 21.41 20.05 -42.54
C ARG A 17 19.92 19.73 -42.69
N ASN A 18 19.44 19.54 -43.92
CA ASN A 18 18.03 19.20 -44.15
C ASN A 18 17.67 17.82 -43.60
N LEU A 19 18.59 16.85 -43.71
CA LEU A 19 18.41 15.52 -43.11
C LEU A 19 18.37 15.60 -41.58
N LEU A 20 19.27 16.37 -40.97
CA LEU A 20 19.31 16.56 -39.52
C LEU A 20 18.05 17.28 -39.02
N ALA A 21 17.60 18.32 -39.72
CA ALA A 21 16.34 19.00 -39.42
C ALA A 21 15.14 18.04 -39.47
N LEU A 22 15.09 17.16 -40.47
CA LEU A 22 14.05 16.15 -40.59
C LEU A 22 14.09 15.14 -39.44
N ILE A 23 15.28 14.65 -39.06
CA ILE A 23 15.46 13.74 -37.92
C ILE A 23 15.01 14.41 -36.61
N CYS A 24 15.36 15.69 -36.39
CA CYS A 24 14.93 16.43 -35.21
C CYS A 24 13.41 16.60 -35.15
N VAL A 25 12.75 16.85 -36.29
CA VAL A 25 11.29 16.94 -36.35
C VAL A 25 10.65 15.59 -36.01
N VAL A 26 11.17 14.49 -36.56
CA VAL A 26 10.68 13.13 -36.28
C VAL A 26 10.84 12.78 -34.80
N LEU A 27 12.01 13.07 -34.22
CA LEU A 27 12.26 12.87 -32.78
C LEU A 27 11.32 13.73 -31.92
N GLY A 28 11.09 14.99 -32.30
CA GLY A 28 10.16 15.88 -31.60
C GLY A 28 8.74 15.33 -31.59
N ILE A 29 8.26 14.85 -32.74
CA ILE A 29 6.94 14.21 -32.85
C ILE A 29 6.88 12.95 -31.97
N LEU A 30 7.92 12.12 -32.00
CA LEU A 30 7.97 10.88 -31.21
C LEU A 30 7.95 11.16 -29.69
N VAL A 31 8.66 12.20 -29.24
CA VAL A 31 8.63 12.64 -27.84
C VAL A 31 7.22 13.11 -27.44
N VAL A 32 6.56 13.91 -28.28
CA VAL A 32 5.19 14.37 -28.00
C VAL A 32 4.23 13.17 -27.92
N VAL A 33 4.33 12.21 -28.84
CA VAL A 33 3.51 10.99 -28.83
C VAL A 33 3.78 10.12 -27.59
N MET A 34 5.04 9.95 -27.20
CA MET A 34 5.36 9.21 -25.97
C MET A 34 4.87 9.93 -24.72
N PHE A 35 4.98 11.26 -24.68
CA PHE A 35 4.50 12.06 -23.56
C PHE A 35 2.97 11.99 -23.43
N THR A 36 2.23 12.08 -24.54
CA THR A 36 0.78 11.92 -24.52
C THR A 36 0.38 10.52 -24.11
N ALA A 37 1.00 9.48 -24.68
CA ALA A 37 0.73 8.08 -24.31
C ALA A 37 1.05 7.77 -22.83
N ALA A 38 2.12 8.37 -22.28
CA ALA A 38 2.47 8.25 -20.87
C ALA A 38 1.47 9.01 -19.97
N SER A 39 0.98 10.16 -20.41
CA SER A 39 -0.01 10.97 -19.68
C SER A 39 -1.40 10.32 -19.67
N THR A 40 -1.76 9.60 -20.73
CA THR A 40 -3.04 8.86 -20.84
C THR A 40 -2.99 7.46 -20.25
N ARG A 41 -1.88 7.03 -19.63
CA ARG A 41 -1.76 5.67 -19.09
C ARG A 41 -2.88 5.45 -18.06
N ASP A 42 -3.69 4.43 -18.32
CA ASP A 42 -5.03 4.27 -17.76
C ASP A 42 -5.04 4.30 -16.23
N ARG A 43 -5.97 5.08 -15.68
CA ARG A 43 -6.34 5.08 -14.27
C ARG A 43 -7.26 3.89 -14.04
N GLU A 44 -6.75 2.82 -13.44
CA GLU A 44 -7.57 1.66 -13.14
C GLU A 44 -8.52 1.99 -11.98
N VAL A 45 -9.82 2.07 -12.29
CA VAL A 45 -10.89 2.27 -11.30
C VAL A 45 -11.43 0.91 -10.91
N VAL A 46 -10.99 0.39 -9.77
CA VAL A 46 -11.52 -0.86 -9.22
C VAL A 46 -12.85 -0.56 -8.55
N LEU A 47 -13.95 -0.91 -9.22
CA LEU A 47 -15.30 -0.82 -8.64
C LEU A 47 -15.58 -2.07 -7.80
N GLN A 48 -15.38 -1.97 -6.50
CA GLN A 48 -15.86 -3.00 -5.58
C GLN A 48 -17.31 -2.68 -5.19
N PRO A 49 -18.29 -3.58 -5.45
CA PRO A 49 -19.72 -3.28 -5.31
C PRO A 49 -20.19 -2.82 -3.92
N ILE A 50 -19.37 -3.03 -2.88
CA ILE A 50 -19.69 -2.75 -1.48
C ILE A 50 -18.98 -1.49 -0.94
N LEU A 51 -18.23 -0.77 -1.78
CA LEU A 51 -17.58 0.46 -1.35
C LEU A 51 -18.61 1.61 -1.27
N PRO A 52 -18.60 2.40 -0.18
CA PRO A 52 -19.52 3.53 -0.03
C PRO A 52 -19.24 4.68 -1.01
N SER A 53 -18.07 4.67 -1.66
CA SER A 53 -17.62 5.70 -2.60
C SER A 53 -16.79 5.11 -3.75
N GLN A 54 -16.76 5.81 -4.88
CA GLN A 54 -15.87 5.49 -6.00
C GLN A 54 -14.43 5.79 -5.58
N MET A 55 -13.53 4.81 -5.70
CA MET A 55 -12.12 4.95 -5.34
C MET A 55 -11.24 4.89 -6.59
N THR A 56 -10.23 5.76 -6.67
CA THR A 56 -9.21 5.71 -7.73
C THR A 56 -7.89 5.28 -7.12
N LEU A 57 -7.21 4.32 -7.77
CA LEU A 57 -5.87 3.88 -7.38
C LEU A 57 -4.85 4.56 -8.29
N SER A 58 -3.83 5.17 -7.69
CA SER A 58 -2.73 5.80 -8.42
C SER A 58 -1.41 5.37 -7.78
N SER A 59 -0.38 5.22 -8.60
CA SER A 59 0.98 4.96 -8.12
C SER A 59 1.57 6.15 -7.34
N ALA A 60 1.04 7.36 -7.55
CA ALA A 60 1.59 8.59 -7.00
C ALA A 60 1.03 8.95 -5.61
N ALA A 61 -0.22 8.59 -5.34
CA ALA A 61 -0.88 8.98 -4.10
C ALA A 61 -1.86 7.91 -3.63
N LEU A 62 -1.84 7.69 -2.31
CA LEU A 62 -2.78 6.84 -1.60
C LEU A 62 -3.94 7.71 -1.12
N THR A 63 -5.18 7.34 -1.44
CA THR A 63 -6.34 8.09 -0.94
C THR A 63 -6.69 7.67 0.49
N PRO A 64 -7.18 8.60 1.35
CA PRO A 64 -7.61 8.28 2.70
C PRO A 64 -8.66 7.17 2.74
N GLU A 65 -9.60 7.16 1.79
CA GLU A 65 -10.73 6.24 1.76
C GLU A 65 -10.27 4.82 1.39
N TYR A 66 -9.30 4.69 0.48
CA TYR A 66 -8.71 3.38 0.17
C TYR A 66 -7.89 2.84 1.34
N LEU A 67 -7.08 3.70 1.98
CA LEU A 67 -6.36 3.32 3.19
C LEU A 67 -7.34 2.88 4.29
N GLU A 68 -8.47 3.57 4.46
CA GLU A 68 -9.48 3.21 5.45
C GLU A 68 -10.12 1.85 5.14
N ALA A 69 -10.49 1.61 3.88
CA ALA A 69 -11.07 0.33 3.45
C ALA A 69 -10.12 -0.85 3.71
N VAL A 70 -8.84 -0.71 3.31
CA VAL A 70 -7.83 -1.76 3.55
C VAL A 70 -7.54 -1.93 5.04
N THR A 71 -7.52 -0.82 5.80
CA THR A 71 -7.32 -0.86 7.26
C THR A 71 -8.46 -1.60 7.94
N ARG A 72 -9.71 -1.34 7.55
CA ARG A 72 -10.89 -2.01 8.11
C ARG A 72 -10.81 -3.51 7.92
N ASP A 73 -10.54 -3.96 6.70
CA ASP A 73 -10.50 -5.38 6.36
C ASP A 73 -9.30 -6.07 7.04
N THR A 74 -8.15 -5.39 7.08
CA THR A 74 -6.96 -5.89 7.77
C THR A 74 -7.15 -5.93 9.28
N ALA A 75 -7.82 -4.96 9.88
CA ALA A 75 -8.11 -4.96 11.31
C ALA A 75 -9.06 -6.09 11.69
N GLN A 76 -10.07 -6.36 10.85
CA GLN A 76 -10.97 -7.50 11.02
C GLN A 76 -10.22 -8.84 10.96
N LEU A 77 -9.21 -8.96 10.09
CA LEU A 77 -8.37 -10.15 10.05
C LEU A 77 -7.38 -10.21 11.23
N ALA A 78 -6.68 -9.11 11.51
CA ALA A 78 -5.52 -9.12 12.40
C ALA A 78 -5.88 -9.13 13.90
N LEU A 79 -6.99 -8.49 14.26
CA LEU A 79 -7.40 -8.28 15.65
C LEU A 79 -8.43 -9.29 16.15
N ASN A 80 -8.89 -10.19 15.28
CA ASN A 80 -9.82 -11.26 15.62
C ASN A 80 -9.15 -12.62 15.43
N ARG A 81 -9.15 -13.45 16.48
CA ARG A 81 -8.59 -14.79 16.46
C ARG A 81 -9.28 -15.70 17.48
N SER A 82 -9.35 -16.97 17.15
CA SER A 82 -9.83 -18.06 17.99
C SER A 82 -8.95 -19.31 17.76
N PRO A 83 -9.04 -20.33 18.63
CA PRO A 83 -8.28 -21.57 18.45
C PRO A 83 -8.54 -22.23 17.09
N GLU A 84 -9.76 -22.13 16.57
CA GLU A 84 -10.18 -22.72 15.29
C GLU A 84 -9.69 -21.93 14.07
N THR A 85 -9.39 -20.64 14.24
CA THR A 85 -9.04 -19.72 13.14
C THR A 85 -7.55 -19.33 13.12
N LEU A 86 -6.77 -19.83 14.08
CA LEU A 86 -5.39 -19.40 14.33
C LEU A 86 -4.46 -19.58 13.12
N GLN A 87 -4.59 -20.69 12.38
CA GLN A 87 -3.81 -20.95 11.17
C GLN A 87 -4.21 -20.01 10.02
N TYR A 88 -5.51 -19.84 9.79
CA TYR A 88 -6.03 -18.90 8.79
C TYR A 88 -5.60 -17.46 9.08
N TRP A 89 -5.63 -17.07 10.36
CA TRP A 89 -5.15 -15.78 10.85
C TRP A 89 -3.67 -15.56 10.53
N LEU A 90 -2.81 -16.55 10.83
CA LEU A 90 -1.38 -16.49 10.53
C LEU A 90 -1.12 -16.34 9.03
N ASP A 91 -1.70 -17.24 8.22
CA ASP A 91 -1.48 -17.27 6.77
C ASP A 91 -2.04 -16.01 6.10
N GLY A 92 -3.20 -15.54 6.56
CA GLY A 92 -3.84 -14.31 6.11
C GLY A 92 -2.95 -13.08 6.34
N ILE A 93 -2.45 -12.87 7.56
CA ILE A 93 -1.59 -11.71 7.87
C ILE A 93 -0.25 -11.82 7.13
N VAL A 94 0.33 -13.02 7.05
CA VAL A 94 1.55 -13.23 6.27
C VAL A 94 1.29 -12.88 4.81
N SER A 95 0.16 -13.29 4.22
CA SER A 95 -0.16 -13.04 2.80
C SER A 95 -0.10 -11.56 2.43
N ILE A 96 -0.69 -10.69 3.25
CA ILE A 96 -0.80 -9.23 3.04
C ILE A 96 0.44 -8.43 3.50
N SER A 97 1.40 -9.10 4.15
CA SER A 97 2.59 -8.43 4.68
C SER A 97 3.57 -7.96 3.60
N ALA A 98 4.26 -6.87 3.88
CA ALA A 98 5.33 -6.34 3.04
C ALA A 98 6.49 -7.35 2.97
N PRO A 99 7.10 -7.59 1.79
CA PRO A 99 8.19 -8.56 1.64
C PRO A 99 9.33 -8.34 2.63
N GLU A 100 9.67 -7.08 2.89
CA GLU A 100 10.79 -6.69 3.76
C GLU A 100 10.49 -6.99 5.25
N ALA A 101 9.21 -6.94 5.66
CA ALA A 101 8.79 -7.17 7.04
C ALA A 101 8.26 -8.59 7.30
N ARG A 102 7.97 -9.37 6.24
CA ARG A 102 7.29 -10.67 6.29
C ARG A 102 7.96 -11.66 7.24
N GLY A 103 9.28 -11.77 7.22
CA GLY A 103 10.03 -12.71 8.06
C GLY A 103 9.90 -12.37 9.55
N ALA A 104 10.19 -11.11 9.91
CA ALA A 104 10.10 -10.63 11.28
C ALA A 104 8.65 -10.67 11.81
N LEU A 105 7.67 -10.33 10.98
CA LEU A 105 6.26 -10.40 11.33
C LEU A 105 5.83 -11.86 11.55
N LYS A 106 6.14 -12.78 10.62
CA LYS A 106 5.83 -14.21 10.76
C LYS A 106 6.39 -14.80 12.05
N ALA A 107 7.63 -14.47 12.41
CA ALA A 107 8.23 -14.94 13.66
C ALA A 107 7.44 -14.48 14.90
N LYS A 108 7.00 -13.21 14.94
CA LYS A 108 6.14 -12.69 16.03
C LYS A 108 4.78 -13.38 16.07
N LEU A 109 4.16 -13.60 14.92
CA LEU A 109 2.87 -14.27 14.83
C LEU A 109 2.96 -15.73 15.27
N LEU A 110 4.00 -16.47 14.85
CA LEU A 110 4.24 -17.85 15.28
C LEU A 110 4.40 -17.99 16.79
N ARG A 111 5.02 -17.00 17.44
CA ARG A 111 5.08 -16.96 18.90
C ARG A 111 3.69 -16.81 19.52
N ILE A 112 2.83 -15.95 18.98
CA ILE A 112 1.43 -15.82 19.43
C ILE A 112 0.68 -17.13 19.20
N VAL A 113 0.90 -17.80 18.06
CA VAL A 113 0.30 -19.10 17.78
C VAL A 113 0.70 -20.12 18.84
N ALA A 114 2.00 -20.26 19.13
CA ALA A 114 2.50 -21.19 20.15
C ALA A 114 1.98 -20.86 21.57
N GLU A 115 1.81 -19.58 21.90
CA GLU A 115 1.24 -19.14 23.18
C GLU A 115 -0.28 -19.44 23.30
N GLN A 116 -0.99 -19.51 22.17
CA GLN A 116 -2.43 -19.79 22.14
C GLN A 116 -2.76 -21.26 21.80
N GLU A 117 -1.78 -22.05 21.39
CA GLU A 117 -1.95 -23.47 21.10
C GLU A 117 -2.39 -24.23 22.35
N GLY A 118 -3.48 -24.99 22.25
CA GLY A 118 -4.10 -25.69 23.39
C GLY A 118 -4.90 -24.77 24.34
N SER A 119 -4.91 -23.46 24.12
CA SER A 119 -5.72 -22.51 24.88
C SER A 119 -7.15 -22.43 24.33
N GLN A 120 -8.13 -22.15 25.19
CA GLN A 120 -9.52 -21.87 24.81
C GLN A 120 -9.80 -20.37 24.78
N VAL A 121 -8.80 -19.58 24.38
CA VAL A 121 -8.85 -18.11 24.34
C VAL A 121 -9.30 -17.65 22.97
N THR A 122 -10.42 -16.92 22.93
CA THR A 122 -10.87 -16.18 21.74
C THR A 122 -10.74 -14.68 21.99
N GLN A 123 -10.22 -13.95 21.02
CA GLN A 123 -10.09 -12.51 21.08
C GLN A 123 -10.73 -11.88 19.84
N PHE A 124 -11.52 -10.84 20.05
CA PHE A 124 -12.08 -10.07 18.94
C PHE A 124 -12.24 -8.60 19.33
N VAL A 125 -12.24 -7.74 18.31
CA VAL A 125 -12.39 -6.30 18.48
C VAL A 125 -13.76 -5.85 17.98
N THR A 126 -14.42 -4.99 18.76
CA THR A 126 -15.52 -4.18 18.27
C THR A 126 -14.98 -2.80 17.93
N ILE A 127 -14.81 -2.54 16.63
CA ILE A 127 -14.24 -1.29 16.10
C ILE A 127 -15.25 -0.15 16.32
N ASN A 128 -14.77 0.97 16.83
CA ASN A 128 -15.58 2.18 17.02
C ASN A 128 -15.25 3.30 16.02
N TRP A 129 -13.99 3.43 15.61
CA TRP A 129 -13.52 4.40 14.64
C TRP A 129 -12.25 3.92 13.95
N ILE A 130 -12.00 4.45 12.76
CA ILE A 130 -10.74 4.30 12.01
C ILE A 130 -10.25 5.71 11.67
N ARG A 131 -8.95 5.95 11.81
CA ARG A 131 -8.26 7.18 11.38
C ARG A 131 -7.11 6.80 10.46
N THR A 132 -6.95 7.53 9.38
CA THR A 132 -5.95 7.25 8.36
C THR A 132 -5.03 8.44 8.19
N ASP A 133 -3.76 8.14 7.93
CA ASP A 133 -2.72 9.11 7.61
C ASP A 133 -1.96 8.60 6.37
N PRO A 134 -2.44 8.96 5.17
CA PRO A 134 -1.82 8.53 3.91
C PRO A 134 -0.41 9.09 3.71
N GLU A 135 -0.08 10.23 4.32
CA GLU A 135 1.24 10.85 4.20
C GLU A 135 2.30 10.03 4.92
N ASN A 136 1.99 9.57 6.14
CA ASN A 136 2.88 8.72 6.93
C ASN A 136 2.70 7.21 6.67
N LEU A 137 1.74 6.83 5.82
CA LEU A 137 1.35 5.44 5.58
C LEU A 137 1.04 4.71 6.89
N THR A 138 0.25 5.36 7.75
CA THR A 138 -0.21 4.80 9.02
C THR A 138 -1.72 4.87 9.15
N SER A 139 -2.28 4.01 9.98
CA SER A 139 -3.70 4.05 10.30
C SER A 139 -3.93 3.55 11.71
N GLN A 140 -4.89 4.15 12.39
CA GLN A 140 -5.27 3.81 13.74
C GLN A 140 -6.70 3.28 13.79
N VAL A 141 -6.91 2.22 14.57
CA VAL A 141 -8.20 1.59 14.80
C VAL A 141 -8.48 1.62 16.28
N GLY A 142 -9.52 2.37 16.66
CA GLY A 142 -10.04 2.35 18.02
C GLY A 142 -11.08 1.25 18.19
N GLY A 143 -11.18 0.71 19.39
CA GLY A 143 -12.27 -0.19 19.72
C GLY A 143 -12.17 -0.80 21.12
N VAL A 144 -13.04 -1.77 21.36
CA VAL A 144 -12.99 -2.62 22.56
C VAL A 144 -12.48 -3.98 22.16
N LEU A 145 -11.38 -4.42 22.77
CA LEU A 145 -10.86 -5.77 22.66
C LEU A 145 -11.56 -6.64 23.71
N HIS A 146 -12.26 -7.66 23.26
CA HIS A 146 -12.89 -8.69 24.08
C HIS A 146 -11.97 -9.91 24.14
N THR A 147 -11.82 -10.50 25.32
CA THR A 147 -11.09 -11.76 25.52
C THR A 147 -12.00 -12.73 26.26
N ILE A 148 -12.37 -13.79 25.55
CA ILE A 148 -13.21 -14.87 26.05
C ILE A 148 -12.30 -16.07 26.34
N VAL A 149 -12.51 -16.71 27.49
CA VAL A 149 -11.83 -17.96 27.86
C VAL A 149 -12.88 -19.03 28.11
N GLY A 150 -12.93 -20.05 27.26
CA GLY A 150 -14.00 -21.04 27.26
C GLY A 150 -15.36 -20.37 27.02
N SER A 151 -16.24 -20.39 28.02
CA SER A 151 -17.59 -19.81 27.92
C SER A 151 -17.79 -18.49 28.66
N LYS A 152 -16.72 -17.89 29.22
CA LYS A 152 -16.80 -16.65 29.99
C LYS A 152 -16.06 -15.52 29.30
N ASP A 153 -16.68 -14.35 29.24
CA ASP A 153 -16.01 -13.11 28.88
C ASP A 153 -15.21 -12.61 30.09
N VAL A 154 -13.88 -12.62 29.96
CA VAL A 154 -12.96 -12.42 31.08
C VAL A 154 -12.40 -11.00 31.08
N ARG A 155 -12.31 -10.35 29.92
CA ARG A 155 -11.63 -9.04 29.82
C ARG A 155 -12.15 -8.22 28.64
N ARG A 156 -12.48 -6.96 28.93
CA ARG A 156 -12.87 -5.94 27.94
C ARG A 156 -12.01 -4.70 28.13
N GLU A 157 -11.32 -4.29 27.09
CA GLU A 157 -10.40 -3.15 27.16
C GLU A 157 -10.56 -2.22 25.98
N HIS A 158 -10.63 -0.92 26.24
CA HIS A 158 -10.49 0.07 25.18
C HIS A 158 -9.03 0.11 24.74
N LYS A 159 -8.79 -0.17 23.45
CA LYS A 159 -7.46 -0.13 22.84
C LYS A 159 -7.47 0.64 21.55
N ILE A 160 -6.33 1.24 21.26
CA ILE A 160 -6.03 1.84 19.96
C ILE A 160 -4.93 0.98 19.35
N PHE A 161 -5.18 0.50 18.13
CA PHE A 161 -4.24 -0.28 17.36
C PHE A 161 -3.70 0.58 16.23
N GLU A 162 -2.38 0.62 16.08
CA GLU A 162 -1.71 1.31 14.97
C GLU A 162 -1.21 0.27 13.97
N PHE A 163 -1.42 0.57 12.69
CA PHE A 163 -0.95 -0.22 11.56
C PHE A 163 -0.01 0.64 10.73
N HIS A 164 1.08 0.03 10.28
CA HIS A 164 2.07 0.66 9.40
C HIS A 164 2.07 -0.01 8.05
N TRP A 165 2.14 0.79 6.99
CA TRP A 165 2.00 0.32 5.63
C TRP A 165 3.23 0.63 4.79
N THR A 166 3.32 -0.08 3.67
CA THR A 166 4.17 0.27 2.53
C THR A 166 3.30 0.35 1.30
N TYR A 167 3.56 1.33 0.45
CA TYR A 167 2.83 1.49 -0.81
C TYR A 167 3.83 1.46 -1.96
N THR A 168 3.68 0.50 -2.87
CA THR A 168 4.62 0.33 -4.00
C THR A 168 3.88 -0.09 -5.25
N GLY A 169 4.07 0.66 -6.34
CA GLY A 169 3.44 0.42 -7.64
C GLY A 169 1.96 0.79 -7.64
N VAL A 170 1.16 0.02 -6.91
CA VAL A 170 -0.27 0.24 -6.58
C VAL A 170 -0.70 -0.66 -5.41
N SER A 171 0.25 -1.39 -4.79
CA SER A 171 -0.03 -2.39 -3.76
C SER A 171 0.27 -1.79 -2.39
N LEU A 172 -0.76 -1.71 -1.55
CA LEU A 172 -0.62 -1.44 -0.13
C LEU A 172 -0.33 -2.75 0.60
N ARG A 173 0.75 -2.79 1.38
CA ARG A 173 1.14 -3.98 2.16
C ARG A 173 1.45 -3.63 3.61
N LEU A 174 1.17 -4.56 4.50
CA LEU A 174 1.31 -4.39 5.93
C LEU A 174 2.77 -4.56 6.37
N LYS A 175 3.39 -3.52 6.95
CA LYS A 175 4.71 -3.64 7.60
C LYS A 175 4.58 -4.24 9.00
N GLY A 176 3.52 -3.87 9.72
CA GLY A 176 3.26 -4.36 11.07
C GLY A 176 2.12 -3.63 11.75
N PHE A 177 1.71 -4.13 12.90
CA PHE A 177 0.64 -3.55 13.70
C PHE A 177 0.87 -3.82 15.19
N GLY A 178 0.27 -3.01 16.05
CA GLY A 178 0.41 -3.14 17.50
C GLY A 178 -0.50 -2.20 18.28
N VAL A 179 -0.56 -2.36 19.60
CA VAL A 179 -1.31 -1.46 20.48
C VAL A 179 -0.51 -0.19 20.69
N VAL A 180 -1.15 0.97 20.55
CA VAL A 180 -0.58 2.26 20.95
C VAL A 180 -0.57 2.32 22.47
N VAL A 181 0.60 2.10 23.07
CA VAL A 181 0.80 2.30 24.50
C VAL A 181 1.07 3.78 24.69
N LYS A 182 0.11 4.53 25.25
CA LYS A 182 0.37 5.89 25.72
C LYS A 182 1.45 5.78 26.80
N LYS A 183 2.65 6.32 26.55
CA LYS A 183 3.64 6.50 27.61
C LYS A 183 3.01 7.47 28.62
N GLU A 184 2.55 6.97 29.76
CA GLU A 184 2.28 7.83 30.91
C GLU A 184 3.62 8.45 31.33
N GLY A 185 3.78 9.76 31.11
CA GLY A 185 4.97 10.50 31.54
C GLY A 185 5.49 11.59 30.61
N ALA A 186 4.62 12.43 30.02
CA ALA A 186 5.05 13.70 29.41
C ALA A 186 3.94 14.75 29.52
N ASN A 187 3.70 15.18 30.76
CA ASN A 187 3.27 16.53 31.17
C ASN A 187 2.93 16.47 32.67
N GLN A 188 3.96 16.69 33.48
CA GLN A 188 3.82 17.51 34.69
C GLN A 188 4.30 18.91 34.33
#